data_AF-A0A3E0TLM2-F1
#
_entry.id   AF-A0A3E0TLM2-F1
#
_cell.length_a   1.000
_cell.length_b   1.000
_cell.length_c   1.000
_cell.angle_alpha   90.00
_cell.angle_beta   90.00
_cell.angle_gamma   90.00
#
_symmetry.space_group_name_H-M   'P 1'
#
loop_
_entity.id
_entity.type
_entity.pdbx_description
1 polymer ?
#
loop_
_entity_poly.entity_id
_entity_poly.type
_entity_poly.pdbx_seq_one_letter_code
_entity_poly.pdbx_strand_id
1 'polypeptide(L)'
;MSLTDLKKGKGKTVKKKNFTVDEFISDAEDYAKGQPKLVKEGKQGAKQSLNLAQAIASAEQQVVAKSKDRESNRPFRHATFTLSEDAIAQLNQLAKESKLAKSHIIRILIDQLASQDQKQQLATLLGSKTL
;
A
#
# COMPACT_ATOMS: atom_id res chain seq x y z
N MET A 1 -8.17 -16.83 -10.95
CA MET A 1 -6.95 -15.99 -10.83
C MET A 1 -6.70 -15.34 -12.18
N SER A 2 -6.79 -14.01 -12.29
CA SER A 2 -6.74 -13.28 -13.57
C SER A 2 -5.29 -13.01 -14.00
N LEU A 3 -4.98 -13.20 -15.28
CA LEU A 3 -3.64 -13.00 -15.88
C LEU A 3 -3.16 -11.53 -15.88
N THR A 4 -3.98 -10.60 -15.40
CA THR A 4 -3.67 -9.17 -15.29
C THR A 4 -2.55 -8.85 -14.29
N ASP A 5 -2.28 -9.74 -13.33
CA ASP A 5 -1.29 -9.50 -12.26
C ASP A 5 0.16 -9.85 -12.67
N LEU A 6 0.35 -10.48 -13.84
CA LEU A 6 1.67 -10.88 -14.35
C LEU A 6 2.41 -9.74 -15.08
N LYS A 7 2.01 -8.48 -14.88
CA LYS A 7 2.78 -7.34 -15.42
C LYS A 7 4.06 -7.18 -14.60
N LYS A 8 5.12 -7.88 -15.02
CA LYS A 8 6.49 -7.71 -14.53
C LYS A 8 6.89 -6.26 -14.72
N GLY A 9 6.80 -5.46 -13.65
CA GLY A 9 7.29 -4.09 -13.64
C GLY A 9 8.75 -4.08 -14.08
N LYS A 10 9.12 -3.15 -14.96
CA LYS A 10 10.52 -2.93 -15.33
C LYS A 10 11.25 -2.50 -14.05
N GLY A 11 11.89 -3.46 -13.38
CA GLY A 11 12.67 -3.20 -12.18
C GLY A 11 13.70 -2.12 -12.46
N LYS A 12 13.94 -1.25 -11.48
CA LYS A 12 14.96 -0.21 -11.54
C LYS A 12 16.27 -0.84 -12.03
N THR A 13 16.83 -0.31 -13.11
CA THR A 13 18.14 -0.71 -13.61
C THR A 13 19.18 -0.36 -12.54
N VAL A 14 19.64 -1.37 -11.79
CA VAL A 14 20.72 -1.19 -10.84
C VAL A 14 21.96 -0.85 -11.66
N LYS A 15 22.50 0.35 -11.48
CA LYS A 15 23.77 0.75 -12.08
C LYS A 15 24.83 -0.21 -11.54
N LYS A 16 25.32 -1.10 -12.39
CA LYS A 16 26.48 -1.93 -12.07
C LYS A 16 27.67 -0.99 -11.96
N LYS A 17 28.47 -1.12 -10.89
CA LYS A 17 29.77 -0.44 -10.81
C LYS A 17 30.67 -1.05 -11.88
N ASN A 18 31.36 -0.22 -12.64
CA ASN A 18 32.41 -0.68 -13.53
C ASN A 18 33.64 -0.95 -12.67
N PHE A 19 34.14 -2.18 -12.68
CA PHE A 19 35.39 -2.56 -12.01
C PHE A 19 36.48 -2.81 -13.04
N THR A 20 37.74 -2.57 -12.66
CA THR A 20 38.90 -2.82 -13.53
C THR A 20 39.39 -4.26 -13.39
N VAL A 21 40.26 -4.70 -14.32
CA VAL A 21 40.85 -6.06 -14.28
C VAL A 21 41.66 -6.27 -12.99
N ASP A 22 42.44 -5.27 -12.57
CA ASP A 22 43.24 -5.34 -11.34
C ASP A 22 42.38 -5.45 -10.07
N GLU A 23 41.22 -4.79 -10.06
CA GLU A 23 40.25 -4.88 -8.97
C GLU A 23 39.61 -6.27 -8.89
N PHE A 24 39.38 -6.92 -10.02
CA PHE A 24 38.89 -8.30 -10.06
C PHE A 24 39.94 -9.31 -9.61
N ILE A 25 41.20 -9.14 -10.03
CA ILE A 25 42.31 -10.02 -9.65
C ILE A 25 42.55 -9.95 -8.14
N SER A 26 42.59 -8.73 -7.58
CA SER A 26 42.75 -8.55 -6.14
C SER A 26 41.59 -9.13 -5.33
N ASP A 27 40.34 -9.00 -5.78
CA ASP A 27 39.19 -9.63 -5.12
C ASP A 27 39.21 -11.16 -5.21
N ALA A 28 39.77 -11.72 -6.29
CA ALA A 28 39.93 -13.16 -6.43
C ALA A 28 40.92 -13.73 -5.39
N GLU A 29 42.00 -13.01 -5.09
CA GLU A 29 42.91 -13.37 -4.01
C GLU A 29 42.25 -13.23 -2.64
N ASP A 30 41.53 -12.15 -2.40
CA ASP A 30 40.79 -11.92 -1.17
C ASP A 30 39.69 -12.97 -0.98
N TYR A 31 39.05 -13.44 -2.06
CA TYR A 31 38.09 -14.54 -2.06
C TYR A 31 38.75 -15.87 -1.67
N ALA A 32 39.92 -16.19 -2.23
CA ALA A 32 40.69 -17.37 -1.86
C ALA A 32 41.10 -17.35 -0.37
N LYS A 33 41.33 -16.16 0.19
CA LYS A 33 41.61 -15.91 1.62
C LYS A 33 40.34 -15.85 2.49
N GLY A 34 39.14 -15.99 1.92
CA GLY A 34 37.86 -15.93 2.63
C GLY A 34 37.41 -14.51 3.04
N GLN A 35 38.02 -13.47 2.50
CA GLN A 35 37.74 -12.06 2.80
C GLN A 35 37.27 -11.25 1.57
N PRO A 36 36.26 -11.69 0.79
CA PRO A 36 35.86 -10.97 -0.42
C PRO A 36 35.33 -9.58 -0.07
N LYS A 37 35.71 -8.56 -0.86
CA LYS A 37 35.35 -7.15 -0.63
C LYS A 37 34.26 -6.71 -1.61
N LEU A 38 34.39 -7.03 -2.89
CA LEU A 38 33.45 -6.57 -3.93
C LEU A 38 32.14 -7.37 -3.93
N VAL A 39 32.22 -8.67 -3.69
CA VAL A 39 31.05 -9.57 -3.74
C VAL A 39 30.14 -9.46 -2.51
N LYS A 40 30.56 -8.75 -1.46
CA LYS A 40 29.75 -8.51 -0.25
C LYS A 40 28.77 -7.34 -0.40
N GLU A 41 28.80 -6.59 -1.49
CA GLU A 41 27.90 -5.46 -1.73
C GLU A 41 26.49 -5.87 -2.21
N GLY A 42 26.07 -7.11 -1.93
CA GLY A 42 24.68 -7.53 -1.96
C GLY A 42 23.91 -7.05 -0.73
N LYS A 43 23.81 -5.72 -0.55
CA LYS A 43 23.20 -4.98 0.58
C LYS A 43 24.13 -4.84 1.80
N GLN A 44 24.38 -3.59 2.20
CA GLN A 44 25.11 -3.12 3.40
C GLN A 44 26.60 -2.79 3.21
N GLY A 45 26.87 -1.73 2.44
CA GLY A 45 27.99 -0.85 2.77
C GLY A 45 27.66 -0.06 4.04
N ALA A 46 28.63 0.05 4.94
CA ALA A 46 28.58 0.65 6.29
C ALA A 46 28.04 -0.25 7.41
N LYS A 47 28.89 -1.15 7.93
CA LYS A 47 28.83 -1.54 9.34
C LYS A 47 29.30 -0.36 10.20
N GLN A 48 28.47 0.67 10.34
CA GLN A 48 28.46 1.46 11.57
C GLN A 48 27.79 0.57 12.62
N SER A 49 28.49 0.25 13.71
CA SER A 49 27.95 -0.55 14.82
C SER A 49 26.85 0.24 15.52
N LEU A 50 25.65 0.27 14.94
CA LEU A 50 24.45 0.72 15.62
C LEU A 50 24.10 -0.32 16.68
N ASN A 51 23.84 0.15 17.90
CA ASN A 51 23.52 -0.69 19.03
C ASN A 51 22.23 -1.49 18.71
N LEU A 52 22.22 -2.82 18.96
CA LEU A 52 21.13 -3.73 18.58
C LEU A 52 19.74 -3.22 19.00
N ALA A 53 19.66 -2.60 20.19
CA ALA A 53 18.43 -2.03 20.71
C ALA A 53 17.89 -0.86 19.85
N GLN A 54 18.77 0.00 19.33
CA GLN A 54 18.39 1.11 18.46
C GLN A 54 17.94 0.63 17.07
N ALA A 55 18.53 -0.47 16.58
CA ALA A 55 18.11 -1.09 15.32
C ALA A 55 16.71 -1.71 15.40
N ILE A 56 16.36 -2.32 16.54
CA ILE A 56 15.03 -2.91 16.75
C ILE A 56 13.96 -1.80 16.85
N ALA A 57 14.18 -0.77 17.67
CA ALA A 57 13.24 0.32 17.85
C ALA A 57 12.96 1.09 16.54
N SER A 58 14.01 1.34 15.73
CA SER A 58 13.86 1.98 14.43
C SER A 58 13.18 1.07 13.40
N ALA A 59 13.39 -0.25 13.46
CA ALA A 59 12.68 -1.20 12.61
C ALA A 59 11.19 -1.22 12.93
N GLU A 60 10.79 -1.29 14.20
CA GLU A 60 9.40 -1.30 14.66
C GLU A 60 8.63 -0.05 14.19
N GLN A 61 9.22 1.14 14.36
CA GLN A 61 8.63 2.40 13.87
C GLN A 61 8.41 2.39 12.36
N GLN A 62 9.34 1.83 11.60
CA GLN A 62 9.20 1.69 10.15
C GLN A 62 8.13 0.67 9.74
N VAL A 63 7.88 -0.39 10.52
CA VAL A 63 6.81 -1.36 10.22
C VAL A 63 5.44 -0.72 10.40
N VAL A 64 5.24 0.06 11.47
CA VAL A 64 3.97 0.75 11.76
C VAL A 64 3.69 1.88 10.76
N ALA A 65 4.71 2.64 10.37
CA ALA A 65 4.55 3.67 9.33
C ALA A 65 4.20 3.03 7.96
N LYS A 66 4.90 1.95 7.59
CA LYS A 66 4.65 1.24 6.32
C LYS A 66 3.30 0.51 6.30
N SER A 67 2.78 0.05 7.43
CA SER A 67 1.46 -0.61 7.46
C SER A 67 0.33 0.40 7.20
N LYS A 68 0.40 1.60 7.78
CA LYS A 68 -0.57 2.67 7.51
C LYS A 68 -0.53 3.16 6.06
N ASP A 69 0.66 3.35 5.49
CA ASP A 69 0.81 3.72 4.08
C ASP A 69 0.34 2.62 3.11
N ARG A 70 0.48 1.35 3.51
CA ARG A 70 -0.02 0.22 2.72
C ARG A 70 -1.52 0.05 2.80
N GLU A 71 -2.20 0.66 3.76
CA GLU A 71 -3.65 0.59 3.92
C GLU A 71 -4.33 1.73 3.17
N SER A 72 -3.76 2.93 3.24
CA SER A 72 -4.22 4.10 2.47
C SER A 72 -4.00 3.96 0.95
N ASN A 73 -2.97 3.22 0.54
CA ASN A 73 -2.62 3.04 -0.88
C ASN A 73 -3.19 1.75 -1.51
N ARG A 74 -4.11 1.06 -0.82
CA ARG A 74 -4.82 -0.06 -1.47
C ARG A 74 -5.87 0.51 -2.43
N PRO A 75 -5.99 -0.05 -3.63
CA PRO A 75 -7.07 0.35 -4.52
C PRO A 75 -8.42 0.05 -3.87
N PHE A 76 -9.38 0.96 -4.03
CA PHE A 76 -10.76 0.72 -3.60
C PHE A 76 -11.32 -0.52 -4.28
N ARG A 77 -11.97 -1.39 -3.49
CA ARG A 77 -12.66 -2.57 -4.04
C ARG A 77 -13.93 -2.11 -4.76
N HIS A 78 -14.15 -2.64 -5.96
CA HIS A 78 -15.39 -2.42 -6.71
C HIS A 78 -16.53 -3.28 -6.12
N ALA A 79 -17.74 -2.72 -6.10
CA ALA A 79 -18.95 -3.40 -5.68
C ALA A 79 -20.11 -3.05 -6.63
N THR A 80 -21.00 -4.03 -6.87
CA THR A 80 -22.23 -3.85 -7.65
C THR A 80 -23.42 -3.87 -6.71
N PHE A 81 -24.31 -2.88 -6.83
CA PHE A 81 -25.49 -2.73 -6.00
C PHE A 81 -26.73 -2.63 -6.87
N THR A 82 -27.85 -3.15 -6.37
CA THR A 82 -29.17 -2.95 -6.97
C THR A 82 -29.84 -1.77 -6.29
N LEU A 83 -30.23 -0.76 -7.05
CA LEU A 83 -30.89 0.45 -6.57
C LEU A 83 -32.16 0.69 -7.40
N SER A 84 -33.19 1.31 -6.80
CA SER A 84 -34.35 1.76 -7.56
C SER A 84 -33.99 2.90 -8.51
N GLU A 85 -34.84 3.11 -9.53
CA GLU A 85 -34.69 4.21 -10.47
C GLU A 85 -34.71 5.57 -9.77
N ASP A 86 -35.61 5.75 -8.79
CA ASP A 86 -35.71 6.96 -7.98
C ASP A 86 -34.42 7.23 -7.19
N ALA A 87 -33.84 6.20 -6.56
CA ALA A 87 -32.60 6.34 -5.81
C ALA A 87 -31.42 6.69 -6.73
N ILE A 88 -31.38 6.12 -7.95
CA ILE A 88 -30.38 6.46 -8.96
C ILE A 88 -30.54 7.92 -9.39
N ALA A 89 -31.77 8.40 -9.59
CA ALA A 89 -32.05 9.79 -9.94
C ALA A 89 -31.60 10.77 -8.84
N GLN A 90 -31.94 10.49 -7.58
CA GLN A 90 -31.51 11.31 -6.43
C GLN A 90 -29.99 11.33 -6.29
N LEU A 91 -29.32 10.17 -6.41
CA LEU A 91 -27.87 10.09 -6.34
C LEU A 91 -27.19 10.85 -7.50
N ASN A 92 -27.78 10.83 -8.70
CA ASN A 92 -27.32 11.61 -9.84
C ASN A 92 -27.44 13.12 -9.59
N GLN A 93 -28.57 13.56 -9.03
CA GLN A 93 -28.80 14.97 -8.73
C GLN A 93 -27.80 15.47 -7.67
N LEU A 94 -27.65 14.74 -6.57
CA LEU A 94 -26.67 15.05 -5.52
C LEU A 94 -25.24 15.13 -6.06
N ALA A 95 -24.85 14.23 -6.96
CA ALA A 95 -23.55 14.26 -7.60
C ALA A 95 -23.33 15.52 -8.47
N LYS A 96 -24.36 15.97 -9.18
CA LYS A 96 -24.31 17.20 -10.01
C LYS A 96 -24.18 18.45 -9.15
N GLU A 97 -24.94 18.54 -8.06
CA GLU A 97 -24.97 19.70 -7.17
C GLU A 97 -23.69 19.80 -6.32
N SER A 98 -23.28 18.70 -5.69
CA SER A 98 -22.09 18.66 -4.82
C SER A 98 -20.76 18.59 -5.57
N LYS A 99 -20.79 18.26 -6.87
CA LYS A 99 -19.59 17.96 -7.69
C LYS A 99 -18.74 16.82 -7.12
N LEU A 100 -19.35 15.92 -6.34
CA LEU A 100 -18.70 14.73 -5.82
C LEU A 100 -19.02 13.51 -6.68
N ALA A 101 -18.11 12.54 -6.70
CA ALA A 101 -18.36 11.26 -7.33
C ALA A 101 -19.44 10.48 -6.56
N LYS A 102 -20.31 9.75 -7.28
CA LYS A 102 -21.37 8.92 -6.69
C LYS A 102 -20.85 7.94 -5.63
N SER A 103 -19.74 7.27 -5.93
CA SER A 103 -19.10 6.32 -5.00
C SER A 103 -18.56 7.01 -3.74
N HIS A 104 -18.17 8.28 -3.82
CA HIS A 104 -17.74 9.05 -2.67
C HIS A 104 -18.92 9.46 -1.80
N ILE A 105 -20.04 9.89 -2.41
CA ILE A 105 -21.29 10.18 -1.69
C ILE A 105 -21.76 8.94 -0.92
N ILE A 106 -21.76 7.76 -1.55
CA ILE A 106 -22.13 6.50 -0.88
C ILE A 106 -21.23 6.23 0.34
N ARG A 107 -19.91 6.46 0.25
CA ARG A 107 -19.00 6.28 1.40
C ARG A 107 -19.36 7.23 2.54
N ILE A 108 -19.59 8.51 2.24
CA ILE A 108 -19.99 9.50 3.26
C ILE A 108 -21.27 9.06 3.96
N LEU A 109 -22.28 8.61 3.22
CA LEU A 109 -23.54 8.14 3.78
C LEU A 109 -23.34 6.90 4.67
N ILE A 110 -22.48 5.97 4.26
CA ILE A 110 -22.12 4.79 5.06
C ILE A 110 -21.40 5.20 6.34
N ASP A 111 -20.44 6.12 6.26
CA ASP A 111 -19.68 6.61 7.42
C ASP A 111 -20.59 7.34 8.41
N GLN A 112 -21.53 8.15 7.90
CA GLN A 112 -22.54 8.82 8.72
C GLN A 112 -23.43 7.82 9.46
N LEU A 113 -23.90 6.77 8.76
CA LEU A 113 -24.72 5.74 9.37
C LEU A 113 -23.93 4.88 10.39
N ALA A 114 -22.66 4.60 10.11
CA ALA A 114 -21.79 3.83 11.00
C ALA A 114 -21.36 4.59 12.26
N SER A 115 -21.36 5.92 12.22
CA SER A 115 -21.01 6.78 13.35
C SER A 115 -22.15 6.98 14.35
N GLN A 116 -23.38 6.56 14.03
CA GLN A 116 -24.55 6.68 14.91
C GLN A 116 -24.61 5.56 15.95
N ASP A 117 -25.38 5.78 17.03
CA ASP A 117 -25.65 4.75 18.03
C ASP A 117 -26.33 3.53 17.41
N GLN A 118 -25.94 2.33 17.85
CA GLN A 118 -26.44 1.06 17.31
C GLN A 118 -27.98 0.98 17.24
N LYS A 119 -28.67 1.49 18.28
CA LYS A 119 -30.14 1.50 18.32
C LYS A 119 -30.73 2.40 17.23
N GLN A 120 -30.12 3.56 16.98
CA GLN A 120 -30.57 4.50 15.95
C GLN A 120 -30.27 3.99 14.55
N GLN A 121 -29.11 3.36 14.36
CA GLN A 121 -28.74 2.70 13.11
C GLN A 121 -29.77 1.62 12.75
N LEU A 122 -30.09 0.73 13.69
CA LEU A 122 -31.08 -0.34 13.48
C LEU A 122 -32.47 0.22 13.22
N ALA A 123 -32.90 1.25 13.96
CA ALA A 123 -34.18 1.90 13.73
C ALA A 123 -34.27 2.52 12.33
N THR A 124 -33.19 3.15 11.86
CA THR A 124 -33.13 3.77 10.52
C THR A 124 -33.19 2.69 9.42
N LEU A 125 -32.45 1.60 9.58
CA LEU A 125 -32.42 0.49 8.61
C LEU A 125 -33.76 -0.25 8.57
N LEU A 126 -34.32 -0.60 9.73
CA LEU A 126 -35.56 -1.38 9.83
C LEU A 126 -36.82 -0.54 9.60
N GLY A 127 -36.77 0.75 9.89
CA GLY A 127 -37.85 1.70 9.64
C GLY A 127 -37.89 2.20 8.20
N SER A 128 -36.84 1.96 7.41
CA SER A 128 -36.85 2.29 5.98
C SER A 128 -37.86 1.40 5.25
N LYS A 129 -38.80 2.02 4.53
CA LYS A 129 -39.84 1.30 3.79
C LYS A 129 -39.15 0.52 2.69
N THR A 130 -39.14 -0.82 2.81
CA THR A 130 -38.70 -1.71 1.74
C THR A 130 -39.55 -1.46 0.51
N LEU A 131 -38.88 -1.26 -0.63
CA LEU A 131 -39.49 -1.22 -1.96
C LEU A 131 -40.27 -2.52 -2.24
#